data_AF-A0A1V6CFJ5-F1
#
_entry.id   AF-A0A1V6CFJ5-F1
#
_cell.length_a   1.000
_cell.length_b   1.000
_cell.length_c   1.000
_cell.angle_alpha   90.00
_cell.angle_beta   90.00
_cell.angle_gamma   90.00
#
_symmetry.space_group_name_H-M   'P 1'
#
loop_
_entity.id
_entity.type
_entity.pdbx_description
1 polymer ?
#
loop_
_entity_poly.entity_id
_entity_poly.type
_entity_poly.pdbx_seq_one_letter_code
_entity_poly.pdbx_strand_id
1 'polypeptide(L)'
;MPTQPKDEYEVYDPIVVGLSGVITEAWIKLGKPRNVFSERGARLMDFIIDSWKEMYPNEYKEFLKNREEYQHSEMSIKDQVKKGTGRSLATYPPFVHRVMKRIFTDNEFNKRPVVIKLVKKWPMFRMANKA
;
A
#
# COMPACT_ATOMS: atom_id res chain seq x y z
N MET A 1 17.95 -15.72 -38.27
CA MET A 1 16.63 -15.09 -38.07
C MET A 1 16.57 -14.62 -36.62
N PRO A 2 16.42 -13.32 -36.32
CA PRO A 2 16.23 -12.89 -34.95
C PRO A 2 14.78 -13.17 -34.55
N THR A 3 14.59 -14.07 -33.60
CA THR A 3 13.33 -14.30 -32.91
C THR A 3 12.92 -13.03 -32.19
N GLN A 4 11.83 -12.40 -32.63
CA GLN A 4 11.18 -11.35 -31.87
C GLN A 4 10.81 -11.91 -30.49
N PRO A 5 11.08 -11.20 -29.38
CA PRO A 5 10.49 -11.55 -28.11
C PRO A 5 8.98 -11.38 -28.27
N LYS A 6 8.23 -12.47 -28.05
CA LYS A 6 6.77 -12.41 -27.94
C LYS A 6 6.48 -11.42 -26.82
N ASP A 7 5.69 -10.41 -27.13
CA ASP A 7 5.08 -9.53 -26.15
C ASP A 7 4.27 -10.39 -25.18
N GLU A 8 4.90 -10.81 -24.07
CA GLU A 8 4.24 -11.28 -22.86
C GLU A 8 3.54 -10.08 -22.22
N TYR A 9 2.47 -9.58 -22.87
CA TYR A 9 1.51 -8.77 -22.13
C TYR A 9 0.92 -9.68 -21.08
N GLU A 10 1.33 -9.47 -19.82
CA GLU A 10 0.72 -10.00 -18.62
C GLU A 10 -0.80 -10.05 -18.84
N VAL A 11 -1.34 -11.26 -18.96
CA VAL A 11 -2.78 -11.48 -18.90
C VAL A 11 -3.19 -10.95 -17.53
N TYR A 12 -3.76 -9.75 -17.49
CA TYR A 12 -4.27 -9.18 -16.26
C TYR A 12 -5.32 -10.16 -15.73
N ASP A 13 -5.02 -10.78 -14.59
CA ASP A 13 -5.94 -11.69 -13.90
C ASP A 13 -7.33 -11.01 -13.83
N PRO A 14 -8.42 -11.66 -14.29
CA PRO A 14 -9.77 -11.09 -14.27
C PRO A 14 -10.17 -10.51 -12.90
N ILE A 15 -9.60 -11.07 -11.82
CA ILE A 15 -9.77 -10.60 -10.44
C ILE A 15 -9.26 -9.15 -10.28
N VAL A 16 -8.13 -8.79 -10.92
CA VAL A 16 -7.53 -7.44 -10.89
C VAL A 16 -8.45 -6.42 -11.58
N VAL A 17 -9.06 -6.80 -12.70
CA VAL A 17 -9.99 -5.94 -13.45
C VAL A 17 -11.26 -5.69 -12.63
N GLY A 18 -11.84 -6.74 -12.03
CA GLY A 18 -13.02 -6.63 -11.17
C GLY A 18 -12.79 -5.69 -9.98
N LEU A 19 -11.67 -5.83 -9.27
CA LEU A 19 -11.34 -4.98 -8.12
C LEU A 19 -11.13 -3.52 -8.49
N SER A 20 -10.50 -3.27 -9.64
CA SER A 20 -10.32 -1.90 -10.12
C SER A 20 -11.65 -1.19 -10.37
N GLY A 21 -12.67 -1.92 -10.84
CA GLY A 21 -14.03 -1.42 -11.01
C GLY A 21 -14.68 -1.07 -9.68
N VAL A 22 -14.66 -1.99 -8.71
CA VAL A 22 -15.27 -1.79 -7.39
C VAL A 22 -14.62 -0.62 -6.62
N ILE A 23 -13.28 -0.52 -6.65
CA ILE A 23 -12.55 0.61 -6.04
C ILE A 23 -12.93 1.93 -6.73
N THR A 24 -13.07 1.92 -8.06
CA THR A 24 -13.46 3.11 -8.82
C THR A 24 -14.88 3.56 -8.45
N GLU A 25 -15.83 2.64 -8.31
CA GLU A 25 -17.18 2.97 -7.84
C GLU A 25 -17.19 3.56 -6.45
N ALA A 26 -16.46 2.95 -5.50
CA ALA A 26 -16.32 3.48 -4.15
C ALA A 26 -15.71 4.89 -4.15
N TRP A 27 -14.67 5.10 -4.97
CA TRP A 27 -14.05 6.42 -5.15
C TRP A 27 -15.03 7.46 -5.68
N ILE A 28 -15.86 7.11 -6.68
CA ILE A 28 -16.90 7.99 -7.21
C ILE A 28 -17.96 8.30 -6.15
N LYS A 29 -18.49 7.29 -5.45
CA LYS A 29 -19.51 7.44 -4.40
C LYS A 29 -19.03 8.32 -3.23
N LEU A 30 -17.74 8.26 -2.91
CA LEU A 30 -17.12 9.09 -1.86
C LEU A 30 -16.77 10.51 -2.35
N GLY A 31 -17.14 10.89 -3.57
CA GLY A 31 -16.89 12.23 -4.12
C GLY A 31 -15.45 12.45 -4.56
N LYS A 32 -14.79 11.39 -5.02
CA LYS A 32 -13.42 11.40 -5.58
C LYS A 32 -12.38 12.04 -4.66
N PRO A 33 -12.24 11.61 -3.39
CA PRO A 33 -11.23 12.16 -2.50
C PRO A 33 -9.82 11.97 -3.08
N ARG A 34 -9.00 13.03 -3.04
CA ARG A 34 -7.61 13.03 -3.49
C ARG A 34 -6.59 13.04 -2.34
N ASN A 35 -7.06 13.26 -1.12
CA ASN A 35 -6.25 13.23 0.09
C ASN A 35 -6.66 12.05 0.99
N VAL A 36 -5.75 11.09 1.19
CA VAL A 36 -5.91 9.89 2.01
C VAL A 36 -6.21 10.21 3.48
N PHE A 37 -5.81 11.39 3.97
CA PHE A 37 -6.02 11.79 5.37
C PHE A 37 -7.33 12.55 5.60
N SER A 38 -8.07 12.88 4.54
CA SER A 38 -9.45 13.37 4.69
C SER A 38 -10.34 12.24 5.21
N GLU A 39 -11.51 12.57 5.79
CA GLU A 39 -12.44 11.56 6.28
C GLU A 39 -12.86 10.58 5.18
N ARG A 40 -13.24 11.11 4.00
CA ARG A 40 -13.65 10.30 2.85
C ARG A 40 -12.48 9.52 2.24
N GLY A 41 -11.29 10.12 2.18
CA GLY A 41 -10.10 9.44 1.68
C GLY A 41 -9.65 8.29 2.59
N ALA A 42 -9.80 8.45 3.91
CA ALA A 42 -9.52 7.39 4.86
C ALA A 42 -10.49 6.22 4.69
N ARG A 43 -11.79 6.50 4.58
CA ARG A 43 -12.79 5.45 4.31
C ARG A 43 -12.51 4.69 3.01
N LEU A 44 -12.08 5.41 1.96
CA LEU A 44 -11.67 4.77 0.71
C LEU A 44 -10.42 3.91 0.88
N MET A 45 -9.45 4.36 1.67
CA MET A 45 -8.24 3.59 1.95
C MET A 45 -8.55 2.31 2.72
N ASP A 46 -9.43 2.38 3.72
CA ASP A 46 -9.91 1.21 4.46
C ASP A 46 -10.58 0.21 3.52
N PHE A 47 -11.44 0.71 2.63
CA PHE A 47 -12.09 -0.10 1.60
C PHE A 47 -11.07 -0.79 0.66
N ILE A 48 -10.06 -0.05 0.15
CA ILE A 48 -9.00 -0.62 -0.70
C ILE A 48 -8.24 -1.74 0.03
N ILE A 49 -7.94 -1.53 1.31
CA ILE A 49 -7.25 -2.53 2.14
C ILE A 49 -8.13 -3.77 2.30
N ASP A 50 -9.40 -3.61 2.64
CA ASP A 50 -10.30 -4.73 2.91
C ASP A 50 -10.60 -5.52 1.64
N SER A 51 -10.84 -4.85 0.51
CA SER A 51 -11.02 -5.54 -0.76
C SER A 51 -9.76 -6.28 -1.21
N TRP A 52 -8.56 -5.76 -0.90
CA TRP A 52 -7.31 -6.49 -1.14
C TRP A 52 -7.20 -7.75 -0.24
N LYS A 53 -7.56 -7.66 1.04
CA LYS A 53 -7.55 -8.82 1.95
C LYS A 53 -8.49 -9.94 1.49
N GLU A 54 -9.68 -9.58 1.04
CA GLU A 54 -10.70 -10.54 0.62
C GLU A 54 -10.29 -11.29 -0.64
N MET A 55 -9.71 -10.60 -1.62
CA MET A 55 -9.36 -11.23 -2.88
C MET A 55 -7.97 -11.88 -2.89
N TYR A 56 -7.01 -11.36 -2.13
CA TYR A 56 -5.66 -11.89 -2.04
C TYR A 56 -5.33 -12.32 -0.60
N PRO A 57 -6.11 -13.24 0.00
CA PRO A 57 -5.94 -13.61 1.40
C PRO A 57 -4.58 -14.26 1.68
N ASN A 58 -4.00 -14.95 0.70
CA ASN A 58 -2.67 -15.56 0.82
C ASN A 58 -1.56 -14.50 0.78
N GLU A 59 -1.60 -13.55 -0.17
CA GLU A 59 -0.65 -12.43 -0.20
C GLU A 59 -0.75 -11.59 1.07
N TYR A 60 -1.97 -11.37 1.58
CA TYR A 60 -2.17 -10.66 2.84
C TYR A 60 -1.53 -11.38 4.02
N LYS A 61 -1.74 -12.70 4.14
CA LYS A 61 -1.11 -13.51 5.19
C LYS A 61 0.40 -13.50 5.09
N GLU A 62 0.97 -13.66 3.90
CA GLU A 62 2.42 -13.56 3.67
C GLU A 62 2.95 -12.18 4.01
N PHE A 63 2.24 -11.12 3.62
CA PHE A 63 2.61 -9.74 3.92
C PHE A 63 2.60 -9.44 5.44
N LEU A 64 1.69 -10.06 6.20
CA LEU A 64 1.70 -9.97 7.66
C LEU A 64 2.80 -10.81 8.29
N LYS A 65 2.97 -12.06 7.85
CA LYS A 65 3.99 -12.98 8.36
C LYS A 65 5.40 -12.43 8.17
N ASN A 66 5.68 -11.88 6.98
CA ASN A 66 6.91 -11.14 6.65
C ASN A 66 7.11 -9.88 7.49
N ARG A 67 6.21 -9.56 8.43
CA ARG A 67 6.38 -8.46 9.38
C ARG A 67 6.39 -8.91 10.82
N GLU A 68 5.62 -9.92 11.20
CA GLU A 68 5.71 -10.56 12.52
C GLU A 68 7.10 -11.15 12.76
N GLU A 69 7.66 -11.86 11.77
CA GLU A 69 9.03 -12.42 11.86
C GLU A 69 10.11 -11.35 12.07
N TYR A 70 9.80 -10.09 11.75
CA TYR A 70 10.72 -8.94 11.83
C TYR A 70 10.37 -7.98 12.98
N GLN A 71 9.31 -8.23 13.74
CA GLN A 71 8.95 -7.45 14.92
C GLN A 71 9.77 -7.82 16.17
N HIS A 72 10.35 -9.03 16.19
CA HIS A 72 11.21 -9.50 17.27
C HIS A 72 12.58 -8.78 17.36
N SER A 73 12.89 -7.88 16.43
CA SER A 73 14.12 -7.06 16.39
C SER A 73 13.86 -5.54 16.42
N GLU A 74 12.69 -5.10 16.91
CA GLU A 74 12.24 -3.71 16.76
C GLU A 74 13.08 -2.65 17.51
N MET A 75 13.61 -1.70 16.74
CA MET A 75 13.87 -0.34 17.21
C MET A 75 12.56 0.44 17.22
N SER A 76 12.29 1.23 18.27
CA SER A 76 11.06 2.02 18.33
C SER A 76 10.99 3.05 17.19
N ILE A 77 9.77 3.49 16.84
CA ILE A 77 9.56 4.58 15.87
C ILE A 77 10.35 5.84 16.29
N LYS A 78 10.46 6.11 17.60
CA LYS A 78 11.26 7.24 18.12
C LYS A 78 12.74 7.09 17.80
N ASP A 79 13.28 5.87 17.85
CA ASP A 79 14.69 5.59 17.59
C ASP A 79 15.02 5.58 16.10
N GLN A 80 14.11 5.09 15.26
CA GLN A 80 14.22 5.24 13.79
C GLN A 80 14.15 6.72 13.37
N VAL A 81 13.38 7.55 14.08
CA VAL A 81 13.29 8.99 13.85
C VAL A 81 14.58 9.70 14.29
N LYS A 82 15.18 9.31 15.42
CA LYS A 82 16.44 9.86 15.93
C LYS A 82 17.66 9.48 15.10
N LYS A 83 17.75 8.24 14.61
CA LYS A 83 18.97 7.75 13.92
C LYS A 83 19.16 8.28 12.50
N GLY A 84 18.20 9.02 11.94
CA GLY A 84 18.34 9.61 10.59
C GLY A 84 18.61 8.58 9.50
N THR A 85 18.25 7.31 9.72
CA THR A 85 18.47 6.27 8.72
C THR A 85 17.60 6.60 7.52
N GLY A 86 18.21 6.82 6.35
CA GLY A 86 17.51 7.05 5.07
C GLY A 86 16.69 5.84 4.59
N ARG A 87 16.34 4.92 5.49
CA ARG A 87 15.53 3.73 5.24
C ARG A 87 14.06 4.15 5.18
N SER A 88 13.31 3.56 4.25
CA SER A 88 11.87 3.82 4.13
C SER A 88 11.16 3.36 5.40
N LEU A 89 10.27 4.20 5.93
CA LEU A 89 9.50 3.90 7.16
C LEU A 89 8.29 3.01 6.89
N ALA A 90 7.97 2.78 5.62
CA ALA A 90 6.82 1.98 5.20
C ALA A 90 7.17 1.00 4.08
N THR A 91 6.45 -0.12 4.09
CA THR A 91 6.38 -1.10 3.01
C THR A 91 4.91 -1.27 2.64
N TYR A 92 4.65 -1.34 1.34
CA TYR A 92 3.31 -1.43 0.79
C TYR A 92 3.17 -2.71 -0.05
N PRO A 93 2.02 -3.39 -0.01
CA PRO A 93 1.67 -4.35 -1.04
C PRO A 93 1.68 -3.66 -2.42
N PRO A 94 2.26 -4.26 -3.47
CA PRO A 94 2.40 -3.61 -4.78
C PRO A 94 1.08 -3.11 -5.37
N PHE A 95 0.00 -3.88 -5.22
CA PHE A 95 -1.34 -3.48 -5.65
C PHE A 95 -1.81 -2.21 -4.93
N VAL A 96 -1.81 -2.24 -3.59
CA VAL A 96 -2.27 -1.14 -2.74
C VAL A 96 -1.48 0.14 -3.05
N HIS A 97 -0.15 0.03 -3.21
CA HIS A 97 0.70 1.16 -3.54
C HIS A 97 0.34 1.80 -4.90
N ARG A 98 0.07 0.99 -5.93
CA ARG A 98 -0.34 1.47 -7.25
C ARG A 98 -1.68 2.22 -7.18
N VAL A 99 -2.65 1.66 -6.47
CA VAL A 99 -3.97 2.30 -6.29
C VAL A 99 -3.83 3.61 -5.52
N MET A 100 -3.09 3.62 -4.41
CA MET A 100 -2.88 4.83 -3.61
C MET A 100 -2.29 5.97 -4.43
N LYS A 101 -1.23 5.72 -5.21
CA LYS A 101 -0.59 6.76 -6.02
C LYS A 101 -1.49 7.30 -7.13
N ARG A 102 -2.42 6.48 -7.63
CA ARG A 102 -3.34 6.87 -8.70
C ARG A 102 -4.53 7.67 -8.18
N ILE A 103 -5.01 7.37 -6.97
CA ILE A 103 -6.20 7.99 -6.38
C ILE A 103 -5.84 9.20 -5.52
N PHE A 104 -4.87 9.05 -4.62
CA PHE A 104 -4.54 10.05 -3.61
C PHE A 104 -3.44 10.99 -4.09
N THR A 105 -3.74 11.77 -5.12
CA THR A 105 -2.76 12.64 -5.80
C THR A 105 -2.25 13.78 -4.95
N ASP A 106 -2.94 14.15 -3.87
CA ASP A 106 -2.54 15.25 -2.98
C ASP A 106 -1.50 14.80 -1.94
N ASN A 107 -1.19 13.50 -1.88
CA ASN A 107 -0.25 12.94 -0.92
C ASN A 107 1.04 12.46 -1.60
N GLU A 108 2.15 13.04 -1.19
CA GLU A 108 3.48 12.60 -1.59
C GLU A 108 3.95 11.44 -0.71
N PHE A 109 3.66 10.20 -1.12
CA PHE A 109 3.99 8.98 -0.37
C PHE A 109 5.49 8.67 -0.26
N ASN A 110 6.35 9.47 -0.88
CA ASN A 110 7.80 9.48 -0.69
C ASN A 110 8.26 10.45 0.42
N LYS A 111 7.41 11.42 0.83
CA LYS A 111 7.75 12.39 1.87
C LYS A 111 7.62 11.76 3.25
N ARG A 112 8.70 11.80 4.03
CA ARG A 112 8.77 11.22 5.38
C ARG A 112 7.60 11.62 6.32
N PRO A 113 7.13 12.88 6.37
CA PRO A 113 5.99 13.25 7.21
C PRO A 113 4.68 12.56 6.80
N VAL A 114 4.46 12.39 5.49
CA VAL A 114 3.29 11.69 4.93
C VAL A 114 3.35 10.22 5.31
N VAL A 115 4.52 9.58 5.14
CA VAL A 115 4.73 8.17 5.50
C VAL A 115 4.50 7.93 6.99
N ILE A 116 5.03 8.79 7.87
CA ILE A 116 4.80 8.69 9.33
C ILE A 116 3.30 8.78 9.65
N LYS A 117 2.60 9.76 9.07
CA LYS A 117 1.16 9.95 9.31
C LYS A 117 0.36 8.75 8.80
N LEU A 118 0.76 8.19 7.66
CA LEU A 118 0.15 7.01 7.08
C LEU A 118 0.33 5.78 7.97
N VAL A 119 1.55 5.48 8.39
CA VAL A 119 1.86 4.33 9.23
C VAL A 119 1.22 4.44 10.62
N LYS A 120 1.08 5.65 11.16
CA LYS A 120 0.33 5.87 12.41
C LYS A 120 -1.15 5.51 12.28
N LYS A 121 -1.76 5.79 11.12
CA LYS A 121 -3.18 5.51 10.86
C LYS A 121 -3.42 4.06 10.42
N TRP A 122 -2.50 3.51 9.63
CA TRP A 122 -2.49 2.13 9.17
C TRP A 122 -1.16 1.47 9.56
N PRO A 123 -1.03 0.96 10.81
CA PRO A 123 0.19 0.32 11.30
C PRO A 123 0.64 -0.85 10.44
N MET A 124 -0.30 -1.46 9.72
CA MET A 124 -0.06 -2.45 8.68
C MET A 124 0.68 -1.92 7.44
N PHE A 125 1.30 -0.74 7.45
CA PHE A 125 2.30 -0.36 6.45
C PHE A 125 3.66 -0.10 7.05
N ARG A 126 3.82 -0.19 8.37
CA ARG A 126 5.13 -0.02 9.03
C ARG A 126 6.11 -1.00 8.42
N MET A 127 7.27 -0.49 8.01
CA MET A 127 8.38 -1.36 7.62
C MET A 127 8.91 -2.03 8.89
N ALA A 128 9.02 -3.35 8.85
CA ALA A 128 9.72 -4.09 9.88
C ALA A 128 11.22 -3.98 9.59
N ASN A 129 12.02 -3.58 10.58
CA ASN A 129 13.44 -3.36 10.36
C ASN A 129 14.12 -4.69 10.08
N LYS A 130 14.78 -4.80 8.93
CA LYS A 130 15.92 -5.72 8.79
C LYS A 130 17.05 -5.11 9.62
N ALA A 131 17.31 -5.70 10.79
CA ALA A 131 18.57 -5.50 11.49
C ALA A 131 19.70 -6.03 10.60
#